data_AF-A0A2V7U8N4-F1
#
_entry.id   AF-A0A2V7U8N4-F1
#
_cell.length_a   1.000
_cell.length_b   1.000
_cell.length_c   1.000
_cell.angle_alpha   90.00
_cell.angle_beta   90.00
_cell.angle_gamma   90.00
#
_symmetry.space_group_name_H-M   'P 1'
#
loop_
_entity.id
_entity.type
_entity.pdbx_description
1 polymer ?
#
loop_
_entity_poly.entity_id
_entity_poly.type
_entity_poly.pdbx_seq_one_letter_code
_entity_poly.pdbx_strand_id
1 'polypeptide(L)'
;MRLTLKVSQRRLPPARLDKFGNIAGAVVSPRLSCIWKPGSNHAIRISANRAFRAPSLINNYLDQVVLNPVDLKPLFPNLPSQYASLVEDRFLLPQRVLGNRDLQEESITAYELGYVGSVNGETTVGFNIYVNDTHENINFVKFPDNYDPYTEQNPPAGWPLPPSYITDLATRGLYLARTANQFRNLGPIRKPGVELFVERAAASQAAAGGPALSRARDQHPPSQPGERRDLVVRAPPDRQHEPEPRRPIVLGRRAAARLRRLRRCLHDVQRQLRRPMGAGPHPHHLARHEPHERRGAPARLRGHLEEDRLPRRALRVLSRGRARARPDRPFRVGSRRKRWARRRRGSSSA
;
A
#
# COMPACT_ATOMS: atom_id res chain seq x y z
N MET A 1 6.50 14.48 40.42
CA MET A 1 6.72 14.25 38.98
C MET A 1 6.88 12.75 38.73
N ARG A 2 5.90 12.08 38.15
CA ARG A 2 5.88 10.60 38.00
C ARG A 2 6.19 10.23 36.55
N LEU A 3 7.42 9.82 36.27
CA LEU A 3 7.74 9.16 35.01
C LEU A 3 7.22 7.72 35.13
N THR A 4 6.01 7.46 34.65
CA THR A 4 5.49 6.09 34.57
C THR A 4 6.10 5.41 33.36
N LEU A 5 7.37 5.03 33.48
CA LEU A 5 7.99 4.10 32.54
C LEU A 5 7.45 2.70 32.90
N LYS A 6 6.32 2.28 32.32
CA LYS A 6 5.90 0.87 32.38
C LYS A 6 6.83 0.05 31.48
N VAL A 7 8.08 -0.09 31.88
CA VAL A 7 9.02 -1.05 31.30
C VAL A 7 9.14 -2.18 32.30
N SER A 8 8.31 -3.20 32.10
CA SER A 8 8.45 -4.48 32.80
C SER A 8 9.83 -5.03 32.42
N GLN A 9 10.75 -5.11 33.39
CA GLN A 9 12.17 -5.42 33.17
C GLN A 9 12.49 -6.84 32.66
N ARG A 10 11.49 -7.62 32.23
CA ARG A 10 11.67 -8.96 31.63
C ARG A 10 10.76 -9.25 30.44
N ARG A 11 10.14 -8.23 29.84
CA ARG A 11 9.25 -8.44 28.68
C ARG A 11 9.93 -7.92 27.43
N LEU A 12 10.13 -8.82 26.48
CA LEU A 12 10.48 -8.46 25.10
C LEU A 12 9.48 -7.37 24.63
N PRO A 13 9.94 -6.37 23.88
CA PRO A 13 9.03 -5.40 23.28
C PRO A 13 8.00 -6.15 22.42
N PRO A 14 6.73 -5.68 22.39
CA PRO A 14 5.69 -6.40 21.67
C PRO A 14 6.05 -6.48 20.19
N ALA A 15 5.93 -7.68 19.62
CA ALA A 15 6.20 -7.95 18.23
C ALA A 15 5.12 -8.89 17.66
N ARG A 16 4.79 -8.71 16.40
CA ARG A 16 3.94 -9.64 15.63
C ARG A 16 4.83 -10.47 14.72
N LEU A 17 4.60 -11.78 14.64
CA LEU A 17 5.25 -12.68 13.69
C LEU A 17 4.21 -13.11 12.65
N ASP A 18 4.45 -12.80 11.38
CA ASP A 18 3.56 -13.14 10.28
C ASP A 18 4.27 -14.08 9.30
N LYS A 19 3.62 -15.16 8.87
CA LYS A 19 4.11 -16.03 7.79
C LYS A 19 3.08 -16.05 6.67
N PHE A 20 3.45 -15.53 5.52
CA PHE A 20 2.61 -15.57 4.32
C PHE A 20 3.06 -16.70 3.40
N GLY A 21 2.10 -17.34 2.73
CA GLY A 21 2.38 -18.46 1.81
C GLY A 21 3.11 -18.04 0.54
N ASN A 22 3.16 -16.74 0.24
CA ASN A 22 3.72 -16.18 -0.97
C ASN A 22 5.02 -15.39 -0.76
N ILE A 23 5.63 -15.51 0.42
CA ILE A 23 6.98 -15.01 0.72
C ILE A 23 7.81 -16.15 1.33
N ALA A 24 9.14 -16.10 1.18
CA ALA A 24 10.03 -17.19 1.59
C ALA A 24 10.08 -17.39 3.12
N GLY A 25 10.15 -16.30 3.89
CA GLY A 25 10.35 -16.31 5.35
C GLY A 25 9.11 -15.94 6.16
N ALA A 26 9.24 -15.98 7.49
CA ALA A 26 8.32 -15.29 8.39
C ALA A 26 8.90 -13.90 8.72
N VAL A 27 8.03 -12.91 8.92
CA VAL A 27 8.42 -11.51 9.13
C VAL A 27 8.00 -11.05 10.52
N VAL A 28 8.84 -10.23 11.17
CA VAL A 28 8.62 -9.77 12.54
C VAL A 28 8.39 -8.26 12.56
N SER A 29 7.22 -7.85 13.03
CA SER A 29 6.75 -6.46 13.17
C SER A 29 6.87 -5.96 14.62
N PRO A 30 8.03 -5.48 15.08
CA PRO A 30 8.19 -4.90 16.41
C PRO A 30 7.47 -3.54 16.54
N ARG A 31 6.97 -3.25 17.75
CA ARG A 31 6.39 -1.95 18.09
C ARG A 31 6.86 -1.48 19.47
N LEU A 32 7.30 -0.23 19.53
CA LEU A 32 7.66 0.44 20.78
C LEU A 32 6.94 1.79 20.85
N SER A 33 6.38 2.10 22.01
CA SER A 33 5.77 3.40 22.29
C SER A 33 6.00 3.78 23.74
N CYS A 34 6.33 5.04 23.98
CA CYS A 34 6.45 5.64 25.29
C CYS A 34 5.58 6.89 25.34
N ILE A 35 4.90 7.12 26.46
CA ILE A 35 4.14 8.34 26.71
C ILE A 35 4.65 8.94 28.02
N TRP A 36 5.07 10.19 27.96
CA TRP A 36 5.48 10.98 29.11
C TRP A 36 4.50 12.13 29.33
N LYS A 37 4.00 12.29 30.56
CA LYS A 37 3.12 13.40 30.94
C LYS A 37 3.90 14.41 31.79
N PRO A 38 4.41 15.52 31.21
CA PRO A 38 5.11 16.54 31.97
C PRO A 38 4.20 17.28 32.96
N GLY A 39 2.90 17.37 32.66
CA GLY A 39 1.85 17.94 33.51
C GLY A 39 0.53 17.18 33.34
N SER A 40 -0.51 17.55 34.08
CA SER A 40 -1.83 16.90 33.99
C SER A 40 -2.47 17.03 32.61
N ASN A 41 -2.20 18.17 31.94
CA ASN A 41 -2.82 18.55 30.69
C ASN A 41 -1.86 18.45 29.50
N HIS A 42 -0.79 17.66 29.63
CA HIS A 42 0.24 17.53 28.60
C HIS A 42 0.68 16.08 28.46
N ALA A 43 0.88 15.65 27.23
CA ALA A 43 1.44 14.34 26.90
C ALA A 43 2.41 14.46 25.72
N ILE A 44 3.57 13.82 25.88
CA ILE A 44 4.56 13.62 24.83
C ILE A 44 4.58 12.14 24.53
N ARG A 45 4.40 11.76 23.26
CA ARG A 45 4.46 10.39 22.78
C ARG A 45 5.66 10.22 21.88
N ILE A 46 6.40 9.15 22.08
CA ILE A 46 7.48 8.71 21.18
C ILE A 46 7.12 7.30 20.74
N SER A 47 7.05 7.05 19.43
CA SER A 47 6.87 5.70 18.90
C SER A 47 7.90 5.34 17.83
N ALA A 48 8.23 4.05 17.79
CA ALA A 48 8.95 3.41 16.70
C ALA A 48 8.24 2.09 16.40
N ASN A 49 7.88 1.84 15.15
CA ASN A 49 7.30 0.57 14.73
C ASN A 49 7.86 0.16 13.38
N ARG A 50 7.81 -1.15 13.11
CA ARG A 50 8.03 -1.69 11.78
C ARG A 50 6.81 -2.51 11.40
N ALA A 51 6.24 -2.22 10.24
CA ALA A 51 5.13 -2.95 9.67
C ALA A 51 5.55 -3.55 8.32
N PHE A 52 4.84 -4.60 7.92
CA PHE A 52 5.10 -5.35 6.69
C PHE A 52 3.80 -5.54 5.92
N ARG A 53 3.93 -5.62 4.60
CA ARG A 53 2.86 -5.91 3.66
C ARG A 53 3.37 -6.95 2.67
N ALA A 54 2.80 -8.15 2.72
CA ALA A 54 3.10 -9.17 1.73
C ALA A 54 2.59 -8.71 0.33
N PRO A 55 3.22 -9.19 -0.75
CA PRO A 55 2.68 -9.02 -2.09
C PRO A 55 1.25 -9.57 -2.17
N SER A 56 0.38 -8.95 -2.97
CA SER A 56 -0.96 -9.48 -3.22
C SER A 56 -0.93 -10.58 -4.30
N LEU A 57 -2.05 -11.29 -4.47
CA LEU A 57 -2.22 -12.23 -5.60
C LEU A 57 -2.02 -11.54 -6.95
N ILE A 58 -2.51 -10.31 -7.11
CA ILE A 58 -2.30 -9.52 -8.33
C ILE A 58 -0.81 -9.22 -8.51
N ASN A 59 -0.11 -8.82 -7.44
CA ASN A 59 1.33 -8.55 -7.56
C ASN A 59 2.13 -9.77 -8.02
N ASN A 60 1.76 -10.97 -7.56
CA ASN A 60 2.51 -12.19 -7.85
C ASN A 60 2.09 -12.91 -9.14
N TYR A 61 0.81 -12.81 -9.50
CA TYR A 61 0.20 -13.71 -10.50
C TYR A 61 -0.58 -12.99 -11.59
N LEU A 62 -0.51 -11.66 -11.69
CA LEU A 62 -1.09 -10.96 -12.83
C LEU A 62 -0.49 -11.51 -14.13
N ASP A 63 -1.34 -11.85 -15.08
CA ASP A 63 -0.94 -12.19 -16.44
C ASP A 63 -2.09 -11.75 -17.33
N GLN A 64 -1.93 -10.56 -17.91
CA GLN A 64 -2.94 -9.92 -18.73
C GLN A 64 -2.30 -9.38 -19.99
N VAL A 65 -3.08 -9.37 -21.07
CA VAL A 65 -2.71 -8.66 -22.30
C VAL A 65 -3.51 -7.36 -22.33
N VAL A 66 -2.82 -6.24 -22.46
CA VAL A 66 -3.40 -4.93 -22.70
C VAL A 66 -3.16 -4.54 -24.16
N LEU A 67 -4.12 -3.86 -24.76
CA LEU A 67 -3.99 -3.36 -26.14
C LEU A 67 -3.55 -1.89 -26.07
N ASN A 68 -2.36 -1.61 -26.58
CA ASN A 68 -1.81 -0.25 -26.63
C ASN A 68 -1.88 0.27 -28.07
N PRO A 69 -2.64 1.33 -28.37
CA PRO A 69 -2.65 1.90 -29.71
C PRO A 69 -1.30 2.56 -30.03
N VAL A 70 -0.68 2.14 -31.13
CA VAL A 70 0.59 2.66 -31.64
C VAL A 70 0.39 3.14 -33.08
N ASP A 71 0.86 4.34 -33.39
CA ASP A 71 0.98 4.81 -34.77
C ASP A 71 2.26 4.23 -35.39
N LEU A 72 2.11 3.41 -36.44
CA LEU A 72 3.25 2.79 -37.10
C LEU A 72 3.85 3.69 -38.19
N LYS A 73 3.16 4.74 -38.66
CA LYS A 73 3.66 5.60 -39.75
C LYS A 73 5.01 6.24 -39.42
N PRO A 74 5.25 6.80 -38.21
CA PRO A 74 6.54 7.37 -37.85
C PRO A 74 7.66 6.32 -37.77
N LEU A 75 7.32 5.04 -37.59
CA LEU A 75 8.28 3.96 -37.47
C LEU A 75 8.82 3.52 -38.85
N PHE A 76 8.12 3.83 -39.93
CA PHE A 76 8.46 3.41 -41.30
C PHE A 76 8.37 4.59 -42.29
N PRO A 77 9.28 5.58 -42.20
CA PRO A 77 9.22 6.78 -43.05
C PRO A 77 9.36 6.49 -44.55
N ASN A 78 10.01 5.38 -44.92
CA ASN A 78 10.23 4.96 -46.30
C ASN A 78 9.38 3.73 -46.66
N LEU A 79 8.18 3.61 -46.10
CA LEU A 79 7.31 2.47 -46.37
C LEU A 79 6.91 2.46 -47.86
N PRO A 80 7.16 1.36 -48.59
CA PRO A 80 6.74 1.23 -49.97
C PRO A 80 5.23 1.49 -50.14
N SER A 81 4.84 2.15 -51.22
CA SER A 81 3.46 2.62 -51.43
C SER A 81 2.43 1.50 -51.40
N GLN A 82 2.81 0.27 -51.80
CA GLN A 82 1.94 -0.90 -51.72
C GLN A 82 1.56 -1.31 -50.29
N TYR A 83 2.33 -0.90 -49.28
CA TYR A 83 2.05 -1.19 -47.86
C TYR A 83 1.47 0.02 -47.11
N ALA A 84 1.47 1.21 -47.73
CA ALA A 84 1.01 2.44 -47.08
C ALA A 84 -0.46 2.38 -46.64
N SER A 85 -1.32 1.66 -47.36
CA SER A 85 -2.73 1.47 -47.00
C SER A 85 -2.96 0.43 -45.89
N LEU A 86 -1.97 -0.44 -45.62
CA LEU A 86 -2.06 -1.46 -44.57
C LEU A 86 -1.72 -0.91 -43.18
N VAL A 87 -0.97 0.21 -43.14
CA VAL A 87 -0.62 0.87 -41.90
C VAL A 87 -1.75 1.81 -41.48
N GLU A 88 -2.64 1.28 -40.62
CA GLU A 88 -3.64 2.08 -39.93
C GLU A 88 -2.99 3.14 -39.01
N ASP A 89 -3.71 4.23 -38.75
CA ASP A 89 -3.29 5.28 -37.81
C ASP A 89 -3.10 4.75 -36.37
N ARG A 90 -3.71 3.60 -36.03
CA ARG A 90 -3.71 3.03 -34.68
C ARG A 90 -3.65 1.51 -34.72
N PHE A 91 -2.45 0.96 -34.87
CA PHE A 91 -2.25 -0.47 -34.64
C PHE A 91 -2.40 -0.78 -33.15
N LEU A 92 -3.33 -1.68 -32.80
CA LEU A 92 -3.53 -2.12 -31.42
C LEU A 92 -2.46 -3.15 -31.03
N LEU A 93 -1.31 -2.67 -30.54
CA LEU A 93 -0.21 -3.53 -30.12
C LEU A 93 -0.60 -4.29 -28.84
N PRO A 94 -0.71 -5.63 -28.88
CA PRO A 94 -0.90 -6.41 -27.65
C PRO A 94 0.38 -6.39 -26.83
N GLN A 95 0.28 -6.07 -25.54
CA GLN A 95 1.41 -6.06 -24.60
C GLN A 95 1.05 -6.81 -23.33
N ARG A 96 1.98 -7.63 -22.84
CA ARG A 96 1.83 -8.37 -21.59
C ARG A 96 2.12 -7.48 -20.39
N VAL A 97 1.29 -7.65 -19.39
CA VAL A 97 1.38 -7.06 -18.07
C VAL A 97 1.48 -8.22 -17.08
N LEU A 98 2.62 -8.30 -16.39
CA LEU A 98 2.98 -9.47 -15.60
C LEU A 98 3.03 -9.16 -14.10
N GLY A 99 2.67 -10.16 -13.31
CA GLY A 99 3.02 -10.29 -11.91
C GLY A 99 4.45 -10.78 -11.77
N ASN A 100 4.92 -10.82 -10.53
CA ASN A 100 6.26 -11.27 -10.20
C ASN A 100 6.22 -12.12 -8.93
N ARG A 101 6.55 -13.41 -9.06
CA ARG A 101 6.54 -14.36 -7.94
C ARG A 101 7.74 -14.22 -7.03
N ASP A 102 8.76 -13.47 -7.46
CA ASP A 102 10.00 -13.24 -6.73
C ASP A 102 9.95 -11.95 -5.89
N LEU A 103 8.74 -11.37 -5.71
CA LEU A 103 8.56 -10.19 -4.87
C LEU A 103 8.82 -10.50 -3.39
N GLN A 104 9.54 -9.60 -2.75
CA GLN A 104 9.70 -9.57 -1.31
C GLN A 104 8.56 -8.77 -0.67
N GLU A 105 8.37 -8.94 0.64
CA GLU A 105 7.45 -8.10 1.38
C GLU A 105 7.90 -6.64 1.41
N GLU A 106 6.94 -5.73 1.28
CA GLU A 106 7.19 -4.33 1.55
C GLU A 106 7.27 -4.12 3.06
N SER A 107 8.22 -3.30 3.52
CA SER A 107 8.29 -2.94 4.94
C SER A 107 8.37 -1.43 5.14
N ILE A 108 7.75 -0.94 6.21
CA ILE A 108 7.78 0.46 6.62
C ILE A 108 8.25 0.53 8.06
N THR A 109 9.30 1.30 8.31
CA THR A 109 9.74 1.65 9.67
C THR A 109 9.34 3.09 9.95
N ALA A 110 8.41 3.30 10.89
CA ALA A 110 8.00 4.64 11.28
C ALA A 110 8.62 5.05 12.61
N TYR A 111 9.07 6.30 12.67
CA TYR A 111 9.49 6.98 13.87
C TYR A 111 8.59 8.20 14.06
N GLU A 112 8.04 8.39 15.25
CA GLU A 112 7.11 9.47 15.55
C GLU A 112 7.46 10.12 16.90
N LEU A 113 7.42 11.45 16.93
CA LEU A 113 7.39 12.23 18.16
C LEU A 113 6.15 13.12 18.11
N GLY A 114 5.23 12.88 19.03
CA GLY A 114 4.01 13.65 19.20
C GLY A 114 3.99 14.42 20.50
N TYR A 115 3.35 15.58 20.50
CA TYR A 115 2.99 16.34 21.67
C TYR A 115 1.52 16.74 21.56
N VAL A 116 0.81 16.65 22.67
CA VAL A 116 -0.52 17.22 22.84
C VAL A 116 -0.60 17.86 24.21
N GLY A 117 -1.23 19.03 24.30
CA GLY A 117 -1.57 19.59 25.59
C GLY A 117 -2.60 20.70 25.52
N SER A 118 -3.20 21.02 26.65
CA SER A 118 -4.23 22.05 26.77
C SER A 118 -3.70 23.29 27.49
N VAL A 119 -3.92 24.45 26.88
CA VAL A 119 -3.63 25.79 27.41
C VAL A 119 -4.91 26.34 28.03
N ASN A 120 -4.84 26.76 29.29
CA ASN A 120 -5.95 27.30 30.08
C ASN A 120 -7.19 26.39 30.18
N GLY A 121 -7.07 25.09 29.86
CA GLY A 121 -8.20 24.16 29.83
C GLY A 121 -9.15 24.33 28.64
N GLU A 122 -8.97 25.37 27.82
CA GLU A 122 -9.87 25.68 26.71
C GLU A 122 -9.29 25.34 25.33
N THR A 123 -7.97 25.48 25.16
CA THR A 123 -7.33 25.30 23.85
C THR A 123 -6.39 24.11 23.88
N THR A 124 -6.68 23.07 23.13
CA THR A 124 -5.78 21.94 22.92
C THR A 124 -4.92 22.20 21.69
N VAL A 125 -3.61 22.15 21.88
CA VAL A 125 -2.63 22.22 20.81
C VAL A 125 -1.90 20.89 20.71
N GLY A 126 -1.56 20.50 19.49
CA GLY A 126 -0.70 19.35 19.29
C GLY A 126 0.11 19.43 18.02
N PHE A 127 1.19 18.66 18.03
CA PHE A 127 2.02 18.47 16.85
C PHE A 127 2.54 17.04 16.81
N ASN A 128 2.75 16.53 15.61
CA ASN A 128 3.49 15.29 15.37
C ASN A 128 4.60 15.57 14.36
N ILE A 129 5.78 15.04 14.62
CA ILE A 129 6.83 14.91 13.62
C ILE A 129 7.07 13.44 13.37
N TYR A 130 7.23 13.06 12.11
CA TYR A 130 7.41 11.67 11.74
C TYR A 130 8.41 11.47 10.61
N VAL A 131 9.00 10.28 10.57
CA VAL A 131 9.82 9.79 9.46
C VAL A 131 9.43 8.36 9.18
N ASN A 132 9.04 8.10 7.93
CA ASN A 132 8.68 6.78 7.44
C ASN A 132 9.73 6.31 6.44
N ASP A 133 10.43 5.22 6.77
CA ASP A 133 11.39 4.56 5.89
C ASP A 133 10.75 3.30 5.29
N THR A 134 10.32 3.38 4.04
CA THR A 134 9.78 2.25 3.26
C THR A 134 10.91 1.53 2.53
N HIS A 135 10.93 0.20 2.58
CA HIS A 135 11.86 -0.66 1.85
C HIS A 135 11.07 -1.68 1.04
N GLU A 136 11.67 -2.15 -0.06
CA GLU A 136 11.08 -3.14 -0.95
C GLU A 136 9.68 -2.71 -1.46
N ASN A 137 9.51 -1.41 -1.76
CA ASN A 137 8.23 -0.83 -2.13
C ASN A 137 7.70 -1.48 -3.43
N ILE A 138 6.58 -2.19 -3.37
CA ILE A 138 6.07 -2.97 -4.51
C ILE A 138 5.36 -2.01 -5.47
N ASN A 139 5.95 -1.77 -6.63
CA ASN A 139 5.39 -0.90 -7.66
C ASN A 139 5.30 -1.60 -9.00
N PHE A 140 4.40 -1.08 -9.82
CA PHE A 140 4.25 -1.50 -11.19
C PHE A 140 5.14 -0.62 -12.07
N VAL A 141 6.14 -1.22 -12.71
CA VAL A 141 7.14 -0.50 -13.51
C VAL A 141 7.05 -0.88 -14.97
N LYS A 142 7.32 0.09 -15.86
CA LYS A 142 7.50 -0.14 -17.28
C LYS A 142 8.90 -0.69 -17.53
N PHE A 143 9.01 -1.75 -18.32
CA PHE A 143 10.29 -2.25 -18.80
C PHE A 143 10.79 -1.45 -20.00
N PRO A 144 12.12 -1.41 -20.20
CA PRO A 144 12.69 -1.00 -21.47
C PRO A 144 12.06 -1.80 -22.63
N ASP A 145 11.82 -1.15 -23.76
CA ASP A 145 11.09 -1.79 -24.85
C ASP A 145 11.88 -2.97 -25.49
N ASN A 146 13.20 -3.06 -25.23
CA ASN A 146 14.08 -4.15 -25.66
C ASN A 146 14.19 -5.32 -24.66
N TYR A 147 13.48 -5.28 -23.52
CA TYR A 147 13.57 -6.33 -22.51
C TYR A 147 12.97 -7.67 -22.99
N ASP A 148 11.80 -7.58 -23.61
CA ASP A 148 11.09 -8.70 -24.24
C ASP A 148 10.36 -8.16 -25.48
N PRO A 149 11.06 -7.96 -26.61
CA PRO A 149 10.47 -7.39 -27.81
C PRO A 149 9.78 -8.46 -28.67
N TYR A 150 8.85 -8.02 -29.51
CA TYR A 150 8.42 -8.82 -30.66
C TYR A 150 9.58 -9.02 -31.64
N THR A 151 9.57 -10.13 -32.36
CA THR A 151 10.59 -10.47 -33.36
C THR A 151 9.92 -10.89 -34.66
N GLU A 152 10.70 -11.03 -35.73
CA GLU A 152 10.22 -11.56 -37.00
C GLU A 152 9.62 -12.97 -36.86
N GLN A 153 10.19 -13.82 -36.00
CA GLN A 153 9.70 -15.19 -35.74
C GLN A 153 8.46 -15.22 -34.84
N ASN A 154 8.15 -14.11 -34.18
CA ASN A 154 6.99 -13.96 -33.32
C ASN A 154 6.46 -12.52 -33.46
N PRO A 155 5.81 -12.18 -34.58
CA PRO A 155 5.26 -10.85 -34.78
C PRO A 155 4.04 -10.63 -33.87
N PRO A 156 3.65 -9.37 -33.61
CA PRO A 156 2.39 -9.07 -32.94
C PRO A 156 1.20 -9.71 -33.67
N ALA A 157 0.19 -10.16 -32.92
CA ALA A 157 -1.05 -10.63 -33.53
C ALA A 157 -1.69 -9.49 -34.37
N GLY A 158 -2.05 -9.79 -35.62
CA GLY A 158 -2.61 -8.80 -36.54
C GLY A 158 -1.59 -7.85 -37.19
N TRP A 159 -0.29 -8.13 -37.08
CA TRP A 159 0.76 -7.30 -37.68
C TRP A 159 0.53 -7.10 -39.20
N PRO A 160 0.42 -5.85 -39.69
CA PRO A 160 -0.02 -5.57 -41.06
C PRO A 160 1.10 -5.58 -42.11
N LEU A 161 2.37 -5.64 -41.68
CA LEU A 161 3.53 -5.58 -42.56
C LEU A 161 4.24 -6.95 -42.65
N PRO A 162 5.12 -7.18 -43.64
CA PRO A 162 6.01 -8.33 -43.60
C PRO A 162 6.79 -8.39 -42.27
N PRO A 163 6.93 -9.56 -41.63
CA PRO A 163 7.61 -9.71 -40.34
C PRO A 163 9.05 -9.17 -40.31
N SER A 164 9.75 -9.15 -41.45
CA SER A 164 11.10 -8.58 -41.58
C SER A 164 11.19 -7.11 -41.16
N TYR A 165 10.10 -6.34 -41.27
CA TYR A 165 10.05 -4.95 -40.81
C TYR A 165 10.26 -4.81 -39.29
N ILE A 166 9.99 -5.86 -38.51
CA ILE A 166 10.29 -5.87 -37.07
C ILE A 166 11.81 -5.96 -36.85
N THR A 167 12.51 -6.77 -37.65
CA THR A 167 13.97 -6.82 -37.67
C THR A 167 14.56 -5.46 -38.06
N ASP A 168 13.98 -4.78 -39.06
CA ASP A 168 14.40 -3.44 -39.48
C ASP A 168 14.17 -2.36 -38.41
N LEU A 169 13.18 -2.53 -37.52
CA LEU A 169 13.04 -1.67 -36.34
C LEU A 169 14.17 -1.93 -35.35
N ALA A 170 14.44 -3.19 -35.05
CA ALA A 170 15.45 -3.59 -34.09
C ALA A 170 16.87 -3.14 -34.49
N THR A 171 17.21 -3.20 -35.78
CA THR A 171 18.51 -2.69 -36.30
C THR A 171 18.68 -1.18 -36.10
N ARG A 172 17.58 -0.43 -36.01
CA ARG A 172 17.55 1.00 -35.67
C ARG A 172 17.47 1.28 -34.17
N GLY A 173 17.50 0.24 -33.33
CA GLY A 173 17.32 0.36 -31.88
C GLY A 173 15.88 0.67 -31.45
N LEU A 174 14.90 0.47 -32.34
CA LEU A 174 13.47 0.63 -32.05
C LEU A 174 12.86 -0.75 -31.79
N TYR A 175 12.13 -0.89 -30.69
CA TYR A 175 11.57 -2.18 -30.29
C TYR A 175 10.08 -2.05 -30.02
N LEU A 176 9.30 -3.02 -30.52
CA LEU A 176 7.91 -3.18 -30.13
C LEU A 176 7.87 -4.10 -28.91
N ALA A 177 7.65 -3.54 -27.72
CA ALA A 177 7.67 -4.31 -26.49
C ALA A 177 6.51 -5.30 -26.44
N ARG A 178 6.82 -6.60 -26.29
CA ARG A 178 5.85 -7.67 -26.04
C ARG A 178 5.45 -7.72 -24.57
N THR A 179 6.37 -7.47 -23.65
CA THR A 179 6.08 -7.28 -22.22
C THR A 179 6.32 -5.82 -21.85
N ALA A 180 5.27 -5.10 -21.47
CA ALA A 180 5.36 -3.67 -21.18
C ALA A 180 5.73 -3.43 -19.71
N ASN A 181 5.09 -4.15 -18.79
CA ASN A 181 5.16 -3.81 -17.37
C ASN A 181 5.20 -5.05 -16.48
N GLN A 182 5.85 -4.93 -15.32
CA GLN A 182 5.83 -5.93 -14.26
C GLN A 182 5.89 -5.28 -12.87
N PHE A 183 5.37 -5.97 -11.86
CA PHE A 183 5.61 -5.57 -10.46
C PHE A 183 7.06 -5.84 -10.04
N ARG A 184 7.68 -4.88 -9.34
CA ARG A 184 9.01 -5.00 -8.75
C ARG A 184 9.06 -4.35 -7.36
N ASN A 185 9.95 -4.86 -6.51
CA ASN A 185 10.36 -4.15 -5.32
C ASN A 185 11.31 -3.01 -5.72
N LEU A 186 10.99 -1.79 -5.33
CA LEU A 186 11.83 -0.62 -5.55
C LEU A 186 12.70 -0.33 -4.32
N GLY A 187 13.76 0.45 -4.56
CA GLY A 187 14.68 0.90 -3.53
C GLY A 187 14.00 1.70 -2.40
N PRO A 188 14.74 1.96 -1.32
CA PRO A 188 14.19 2.58 -0.13
C PRO A 188 13.68 4.00 -0.40
N ILE A 189 12.55 4.34 0.23
CA ILE A 189 11.92 5.66 0.18
C ILE A 189 11.79 6.19 1.60
N ARG A 190 12.30 7.40 1.85
CA ARG A 190 12.10 8.11 3.11
C ARG A 190 11.05 9.19 2.94
N LYS A 191 10.07 9.24 3.84
CA LYS A 191 9.01 10.27 3.89
C LYS A 191 8.98 10.93 5.26
N PRO A 192 9.63 12.09 5.44
CA PRO A 192 9.47 12.90 6.64
C PRO A 192 8.16 13.69 6.57
N GLY A 193 7.63 14.10 7.72
CA GLY A 193 6.47 14.97 7.78
C GLY A 193 6.24 15.60 9.15
N VAL A 194 5.40 16.63 9.15
CA VAL A 194 4.97 17.37 10.33
C VAL A 194 3.46 17.57 10.24
N GLU A 195 2.75 17.35 11.34
CA GLU A 195 1.33 17.62 11.50
C GLU A 195 1.14 18.55 12.69
N LEU A 196 0.22 19.51 12.55
CA LEU A 196 -0.13 20.50 13.57
C LEU A 196 -1.65 20.53 13.69
N PHE A 197 -2.15 20.61 14.92
CA PHE A 197 -3.57 20.84 15.16
C PHE A 197 -3.79 21.76 16.36
N VAL A 198 -4.87 22.53 16.28
CA VAL A 198 -5.35 23.40 17.35
C VAL A 198 -6.86 23.22 17.42
N GLU A 199 -7.35 22.85 18.60
CA GLU A 199 -8.76 22.71 18.91
C GLU A 199 -9.08 23.66 20.05
N ARG A 200 -10.17 24.40 19.95
CA ARG A 200 -10.67 25.26 21.03
C ARG A 200 -12.03 24.76 21.45
N ALA A 201 -12.22 24.52 22.74
CA ALA A 201 -13.53 24.30 23.30
C ALA A 201 -14.39 25.53 22.96
N ALA A 202 -15.46 25.33 22.20
CA ALA A 202 -16.46 26.38 22.05
C ALA A 202 -16.96 26.69 23.45
N ALA A 203 -16.89 27.97 23.85
CA ALA A 203 -17.58 28.41 25.05
C ALA A 203 -19.02 27.94 24.90
N SER A 204 -19.45 26.99 25.73
CA SER A 204 -20.88 26.70 25.83
C SER A 204 -21.51 28.05 26.12
N GLN A 205 -22.29 28.59 25.18
CA GLN A 205 -23.19 29.69 25.48
C GLN A 205 -24.12 29.11 26.54
N ALA A 206 -23.73 29.28 27.80
CA ALA A 206 -24.56 28.98 28.94
C ALA A 206 -25.80 29.83 28.73
N ALA A 207 -26.92 29.12 28.56
CA ALA A 207 -28.23 29.67 28.43
C ALA A 207 -28.42 30.80 29.45
N ALA A 208 -28.56 32.01 28.95
CA ALA A 208 -29.14 33.09 29.73
C ALA A 208 -30.59 32.70 30.02
N GLY A 209 -30.86 32.25 31.25
CA GLY A 209 -32.20 32.27 31.83
C GLY A 209 -32.73 30.95 32.37
N GLY A 210 -32.73 30.81 33.70
CA GLY A 210 -33.70 29.98 34.41
C GLY A 210 -33.15 29.22 35.62
N PRO A 211 -33.68 29.42 36.84
CA PRO A 211 -33.46 28.49 37.94
C PRO A 211 -34.38 27.28 37.72
N ALA A 212 -33.81 26.14 37.36
CA ALA A 212 -34.54 24.88 37.36
C ALA A 212 -33.79 23.87 38.23
N LEU A 213 -34.28 23.75 39.48
CA LEU A 213 -34.23 22.49 40.20
C LEU A 213 -34.73 21.38 39.28
N SER A 214 -33.92 20.35 39.01
CA SER A 214 -34.39 18.96 39.08
C SER A 214 -33.27 17.95 38.98
N ARG A 215 -33.53 16.87 39.69
CA ARG A 215 -32.75 15.67 39.97
C ARG A 215 -33.11 14.61 38.93
N ALA A 216 -32.14 14.13 38.12
CA ALA A 216 -32.13 12.81 37.45
C ALA A 216 -30.85 12.71 36.59
N ARG A 217 -29.93 11.77 36.87
CA ARG A 217 -29.89 10.35 36.43
C ARG A 217 -29.20 10.20 35.07
N ASP A 218 -28.13 9.41 35.11
CA ASP A 218 -27.28 8.91 34.01
C ASP A 218 -27.89 9.00 32.61
N GLN A 219 -27.44 9.97 31.82
CA GLN A 219 -27.42 9.89 30.36
C GLN A 219 -26.12 10.51 29.85
N HIS A 220 -25.28 9.69 29.22
CA HIS A 220 -24.14 10.15 28.44
C HIS A 220 -24.68 10.89 27.19
N PRO A 221 -24.45 12.20 27.02
CA PRO A 221 -24.83 12.86 25.78
C PRO A 221 -23.87 12.45 24.64
N PRO A 222 -24.36 12.34 23.39
CA PRO A 222 -23.48 12.16 22.24
C PRO A 222 -22.59 13.39 22.09
N SER A 223 -21.27 13.16 22.01
CA SER A 223 -20.29 14.20 21.72
C SER A 223 -20.64 14.89 20.40
N GLN A 224 -20.96 16.18 20.45
CA GLN A 224 -21.11 17.01 19.25
C GLN A 224 -19.77 17.11 18.51
N PRO A 225 -19.75 17.07 17.17
CA PRO A 225 -18.52 17.22 16.40
C PRO A 225 -18.05 18.68 16.45
N GLY A 226 -16.96 18.93 17.19
CA GLY A 226 -16.24 20.20 17.10
C GLY A 226 -15.64 20.39 15.70
N GLU A 227 -15.59 21.63 15.23
CA GLU A 227 -14.99 22.00 13.94
C GLU A 227 -13.47 21.70 13.97
N ARG A 228 -13.08 20.56 13.39
CA ARG A 228 -11.69 20.11 13.29
C ARG A 228 -11.06 20.73 12.04
N ARG A 229 -10.14 21.68 12.21
CA ARG A 229 -9.33 22.23 11.12
C ARG A 229 -7.98 21.51 11.06
N ASP A 230 -7.87 20.52 10.19
CA ASP A 230 -6.60 19.84 9.92
C ASP A 230 -5.75 20.72 8.99
N LEU A 231 -4.76 21.43 9.55
CA LEU A 231 -3.76 22.15 8.74
C LEU A 231 -2.64 21.17 8.36
N VAL A 232 -2.81 20.49 7.23
CA VAL A 232 -1.75 19.66 6.66
C VAL A 232 -0.74 20.55 5.93
N VAL A 233 0.31 20.97 6.64
CA VAL A 233 1.45 21.63 6.01
C VAL A 233 2.32 20.57 5.34
N ARG A 234 2.15 20.37 4.03
CA ARG A 234 3.08 19.55 3.24
C ARG A 234 4.41 20.28 3.17
N ALA A 235 5.51 19.59 3.51
CA ALA A 235 6.84 20.13 3.30
C ALA A 235 7.03 20.44 1.80
N PRO A 236 7.67 21.57 1.44
CA PRO A 236 8.04 21.86 0.05
C PRO A 236 9.00 20.76 -0.48
N PRO A 237 8.98 20.44 -1.78
CA PRO A 237 9.91 19.48 -2.37
C PRO A 237 11.36 19.93 -2.15
N ASP A 238 12.24 18.95 -1.93
CA ASP A 238 13.65 19.09 -1.56
C ASP A 238 14.36 20.30 -2.21
N ARG A 239 14.61 21.34 -1.40
CA ARG A 239 15.74 22.24 -1.62
C ARG A 239 16.88 21.75 -0.74
N GLN A 240 17.99 21.36 -1.37
CA GLN A 240 19.27 21.16 -0.71
C GLN A 240 19.74 22.50 -0.14
N HIS A 241 19.39 22.80 1.10
CA HIS A 241 19.99 23.88 1.88
C HIS A 241 20.72 23.26 3.06
N GLU A 242 22.04 23.44 3.07
CA GLU A 242 22.83 23.20 4.26
C GLU A 242 22.32 24.13 5.39
N PRO A 243 21.93 23.58 6.55
CA PRO A 243 21.46 24.40 7.65
C PRO A 243 22.63 25.13 8.31
N GLU A 244 22.49 26.44 8.50
CA GLU A 244 23.41 27.21 9.34
C GLU A 244 23.51 26.62 10.77
N PRO A 245 24.69 26.69 11.39
CA PRO A 245 24.91 26.17 12.74
C PRO A 245 24.15 26.99 13.79
N ARG A 246 23.06 26.43 14.30
CA ARG A 246 22.28 27.03 15.40
C ARG A 246 23.09 27.03 16.71
N ARG A 247 23.00 28.14 17.44
CA ARG A 247 23.59 28.30 18.78
C ARG A 247 23.08 27.21 19.75
N PRO A 248 23.96 26.62 20.59
CA PRO A 248 23.60 25.52 21.47
C PRO A 248 22.62 25.98 22.56
N ILE A 249 21.49 25.27 22.67
CA ILE A 249 20.55 25.42 23.77
C ILE A 249 21.19 24.86 25.05
N VAL A 250 21.39 25.72 26.05
CA VAL A 250 21.97 25.31 27.34
C VAL A 250 20.91 24.58 28.17
N LEU A 251 20.92 23.25 28.12
CA LEU A 251 20.14 22.39 29.00
C LEU A 251 20.84 22.23 30.36
N GLY A 252 20.10 22.41 31.46
CA GLY A 252 20.61 22.14 32.80
C GLY A 252 21.16 20.71 32.95
N ARG A 253 22.21 20.53 33.77
CA ARG A 253 23.01 19.27 33.87
C ARG A 253 22.15 18.00 34.02
N ARG A 254 21.06 18.05 34.80
CA ARG A 254 20.12 16.92 35.00
C ARG A 254 19.32 16.58 33.74
N ALA A 255 18.86 17.59 33.00
CA ALA A 255 18.14 17.39 31.74
C ALA A 255 19.07 16.83 30.66
N ALA A 256 20.31 17.32 30.57
CA ALA A 256 21.33 16.81 29.67
C ALA A 256 21.70 15.33 29.96
N ALA A 257 21.79 14.92 31.24
CA ALA A 257 22.03 13.53 31.60
C ALA A 257 20.86 12.60 31.19
N ARG A 258 19.61 13.06 31.36
CA ARG A 258 18.42 12.30 30.94
C ARG A 258 18.32 12.16 29.42
N LEU A 259 18.57 13.24 28.67
CA LEU A 259 18.60 13.21 27.21
C LEU A 259 19.70 12.28 26.68
N ARG A 260 20.88 12.25 27.30
CA ARG A 260 21.96 11.30 26.94
C ARG A 260 21.59 9.83 27.18
N ARG A 261 20.78 9.52 28.20
CA ARG A 261 20.27 8.15 28.41
C ARG A 261 19.21 7.79 27.38
N LEU A 262 18.28 8.70 27.08
CA LEU A 262 17.25 8.52 26.04
C LEU A 262 17.88 8.32 24.66
N ARG A 263 18.86 9.14 24.29
CA ARG A 263 19.59 9.03 23.01
C ARG A 263 20.30 7.68 22.88
N ARG A 264 20.95 7.18 23.95
CA ARG A 264 21.58 5.85 23.96
C ARG A 264 20.55 4.74 23.80
N CYS A 265 19.45 4.77 24.55
CA CYS A 265 18.38 3.79 24.44
C CYS A 265 17.76 3.76 23.03
N LEU A 266 17.49 4.93 22.44
CA LEU A 266 16.98 5.04 21.07
C LEU A 266 17.98 4.50 20.05
N HIS A 267 19.27 4.82 20.22
CA HIS A 267 20.33 4.33 19.34
C HIS A 267 20.49 2.80 19.43
N ASP A 268 20.37 2.21 20.63
CA ASP A 268 20.44 0.76 20.83
C ASP A 268 19.22 0.06 20.23
N VAL A 269 18.01 0.63 20.39
CA VAL A 269 16.79 0.13 19.73
C VAL A 269 16.92 0.23 18.21
N GLN A 270 17.39 1.35 17.66
CA GLN A 270 17.63 1.50 16.23
C GLN A 270 18.66 0.49 15.71
N ARG A 271 19.75 0.25 16.47
CA ARG A 271 20.76 -0.76 16.12
C ARG A 271 20.17 -2.16 16.15
N GLN A 272 19.30 -2.49 17.11
CA GLN A 272 18.59 -3.76 17.17
C GLN A 272 17.59 -3.93 16.02
N LEU A 273 16.85 -2.88 15.67
CA LEU A 273 15.90 -2.88 14.54
C LEU A 273 16.58 -2.98 13.17
N ARG A 274 17.82 -2.49 13.06
CA ARG A 274 18.65 -2.56 11.84
C ARG A 274 19.44 -3.85 11.70
N ARG A 275 19.55 -4.68 12.74
CA ARG A 275 20.23 -5.97 12.61
C ARG A 275 19.42 -6.85 11.65
N PRO A 276 19.97 -7.27 10.50
CA PRO A 276 19.32 -8.28 9.68
C PRO A 276 19.20 -9.53 10.55
N MET A 277 17.97 -9.95 10.83
CA MET A 277 17.74 -11.23 11.49
C MET A 277 18.00 -12.33 10.46
N GLY A 278 19.23 -12.84 10.45
CA GLY A 278 19.59 -14.06 9.72
C GLY A 278 19.38 -13.97 8.20
N ALA A 279 20.07 -13.05 7.52
CA ALA A 279 20.44 -13.34 6.14
C ALA A 279 21.62 -14.32 6.20
N GLY A 280 21.36 -15.61 6.00
CA GLY A 280 22.41 -16.53 5.59
C GLY A 280 23.08 -16.00 4.31
N PRO A 281 24.32 -16.43 3.99
CA PRO A 281 25.02 -15.95 2.80
C PRO A 281 24.15 -16.19 1.57
N HIS A 282 23.59 -15.11 1.00
CA HIS A 282 22.94 -15.17 -0.30
C HIS A 282 24.04 -15.37 -1.34
N PRO A 283 24.05 -16.49 -2.08
CA PRO A 283 24.92 -16.59 -3.24
C PRO A 283 24.45 -15.53 -4.24
N HIS A 284 25.38 -14.72 -4.73
CA HIS A 284 25.19 -13.86 -5.88
C HIS A 284 24.90 -14.74 -7.11
N HIS A 285 23.66 -15.20 -7.27
CA HIS A 285 23.18 -15.70 -8.54
C HIS A 285 22.82 -14.47 -9.40
N LEU A 286 23.78 -14.07 -10.24
CA LEU A 286 23.46 -13.43 -11.51
C LEU A 286 22.50 -14.36 -12.25
N ALA A 287 21.21 -14.06 -12.19
CA ALA A 287 20.20 -14.72 -13.00
C ALA A 287 20.50 -14.35 -14.46
N ARG A 288 21.26 -15.20 -15.15
CA ARG A 288 21.16 -15.33 -16.60
C ARG A 288 19.71 -15.77 -16.86
N HIS A 289 18.91 -14.87 -17.41
CA HIS A 289 17.63 -15.22 -18.00
C HIS A 289 17.92 -16.14 -19.19
N GLU A 290 17.87 -17.46 -18.97
CA GLU A 290 17.68 -18.39 -20.08
C GLU A 290 16.18 -18.40 -20.45
N PRO A 291 15.85 -18.29 -21.75
CA PRO A 291 14.48 -18.45 -22.20
C PRO A 291 14.07 -19.91 -22.06
N HIS A 292 12.98 -20.16 -21.32
CA HIS A 292 12.33 -21.46 -21.28
C HIS A 292 11.75 -21.78 -22.68
N GLU A 293 12.53 -22.46 -23.52
CA GLU A 293 12.02 -23.15 -24.71
C GLU A 293 11.09 -24.29 -24.26
N ARG A 294 9.78 -24.11 -24.45
CA ARG A 294 8.82 -25.20 -24.41
C ARG A 294 8.92 -25.97 -25.73
N ARG A 295 9.66 -27.09 -25.73
CA ARG A 295 9.52 -28.12 -26.78
C ARG A 295 8.13 -28.74 -26.68
N GLY A 296 7.31 -28.48 -27.68
CA GLY A 296 6.05 -29.18 -27.90
C GLY A 296 6.29 -30.56 -28.49
N ALA A 297 5.75 -31.60 -27.86
CA ALA A 297 5.48 -32.89 -28.49
C ALA A 297 3.97 -33.17 -28.37
N PRO A 298 3.33 -33.76 -29.40
CA PRO A 298 1.88 -33.89 -29.45
C PRO A 298 1.43 -35.18 -28.73
N ALA A 299 0.60 -35.04 -27.69
CA ALA A 299 -0.02 -36.18 -27.02
C ALA A 299 -1.53 -36.22 -27.29
N ARG A 300 -1.91 -37.27 -27.99
CA ARG A 300 -3.27 -37.72 -28.29
C ARG A 300 -4.10 -37.82 -27.01
N LEU A 301 -5.28 -37.18 -27.00
CA LEU A 301 -6.32 -37.42 -26.02
C LEU A 301 -7.00 -38.77 -26.31
N ARG A 302 -6.65 -39.79 -25.53
CA ARG A 302 -7.51 -40.96 -25.27
C ARG A 302 -7.77 -41.00 -23.76
N GLY A 303 -9.05 -41.06 -23.41
CA GLY A 303 -9.51 -40.97 -22.04
C GLY A 303 -9.11 -42.17 -21.19
N HIS A 304 -8.97 -41.90 -19.89
CA HIS A 304 -9.32 -42.84 -18.83
C HIS A 304 -9.69 -42.02 -17.58
N LEU A 305 -10.96 -42.17 -17.18
CA LEU A 305 -11.40 -41.99 -15.81
C LEU A 305 -10.74 -43.10 -14.99
N GLU A 306 -9.98 -42.73 -13.96
CA GLU A 306 -9.70 -43.64 -12.86
C GLU A 306 -9.80 -42.88 -11.54
N GLU A 307 -10.65 -43.43 -10.68
CA GLU A 307 -10.96 -42.98 -9.33
C GLU A 307 -9.75 -43.20 -8.43
N ASP A 308 -9.27 -42.17 -7.74
CA ASP A 308 -8.31 -42.35 -6.66
C ASP A 308 -8.94 -42.11 -5.29
N ARG A 309 -8.90 -43.19 -4.51
CA ARG A 309 -9.52 -43.40 -3.20
C ARG A 309 -8.72 -42.69 -2.12
N LEU A 310 -9.37 -41.80 -1.37
CA LEU A 310 -8.83 -41.25 -0.13
C LEU A 310 -8.88 -42.28 1.01
N PRO A 311 -7.83 -42.40 1.84
CA PRO A 311 -7.82 -43.34 2.95
C PRO A 311 -8.68 -42.85 4.13
N ARG A 312 -9.66 -43.69 4.50
CA ARG A 312 -10.46 -43.58 5.73
C ARG A 312 -9.61 -43.95 6.94
N ARG A 313 -9.40 -43.03 7.88
CA ARG A 313 -9.41 -43.31 9.34
C ARG A 313 -9.33 -42.02 10.18
N ALA A 314 -10.04 -42.06 11.30
CA ALA A 314 -10.10 -41.10 12.41
C ALA A 314 -11.07 -39.92 12.26
N LEU A 315 -12.33 -40.12 12.69
CA LEU A 315 -12.90 -39.44 13.86
C LEU A 315 -14.34 -39.92 14.10
N ARG A 316 -14.50 -40.78 15.11
CA ARG A 316 -15.76 -40.97 15.83
C ARG A 316 -15.92 -39.83 16.85
N VAL A 317 -17.17 -39.61 17.24
CA VAL A 317 -17.66 -38.75 18.34
C VAL A 317 -18.07 -37.33 17.90
N LEU A 318 -19.32 -37.18 17.46
CA LEU A 318 -20.37 -36.52 18.25
C LEU A 318 -21.74 -36.74 17.59
N SER A 319 -22.57 -37.49 18.28
CA SER A 319 -23.99 -37.68 17.98
C SER A 319 -24.83 -36.56 18.58
N ARG A 320 -25.94 -36.24 17.89
CA ARG A 320 -27.21 -35.62 18.34
C ARG A 320 -27.42 -34.16 17.96
N GLY A 321 -28.29 -33.99 16.97
CA GLY A 321 -28.94 -32.72 16.61
C GLY A 321 -29.92 -32.92 15.46
N ARG A 322 -30.99 -33.71 15.68
CA ARG A 322 -32.14 -33.79 14.75
C ARG A 322 -32.86 -32.44 14.74
N ALA A 323 -32.96 -31.79 13.59
CA ALA A 323 -34.02 -30.81 13.34
C ALA A 323 -34.48 -30.88 11.88
N ARG A 324 -35.80 -31.00 11.76
CA ARG A 324 -36.66 -31.28 10.60
C ARG A 324 -36.43 -30.36 9.40
N ALA A 325 -36.36 -30.97 8.22
CA ALA A 325 -36.55 -30.29 6.94
C ALA A 325 -38.01 -29.82 6.77
N ARG A 326 -38.21 -28.63 6.22
CA ARG A 326 -39.45 -28.18 5.59
C ARG A 326 -39.15 -27.69 4.18
N PRO A 327 -40.03 -27.94 3.20
CA PRO A 327 -39.76 -27.71 1.78
C PRO A 327 -40.06 -26.28 1.32
N ASP A 328 -39.30 -25.89 0.30
CA ASP A 328 -39.60 -25.00 -0.82
C ASP A 328 -40.57 -23.83 -0.65
N ARG A 329 -40.02 -22.62 -0.79
CA ARG A 329 -40.76 -21.45 -1.27
C ARG A 329 -40.03 -20.83 -2.48
N PRO A 330 -40.73 -20.52 -3.58
CA PRO A 330 -40.13 -19.92 -4.76
C PRO A 330 -39.79 -18.44 -4.56
N PHE A 331 -38.65 -18.06 -5.14
CA PHE A 331 -38.08 -16.72 -5.17
C PHE A 331 -38.93 -15.80 -6.07
N ARG A 332 -39.51 -14.73 -5.50
CA ARG A 332 -40.27 -13.71 -6.25
C ARG A 332 -39.36 -12.53 -6.58
N VAL A 333 -39.04 -12.35 -7.86
CA VAL A 333 -38.27 -11.20 -8.38
C VAL A 333 -39.19 -9.98 -8.47
N GLY A 334 -38.94 -8.98 -7.62
CA GLY A 334 -39.67 -7.71 -7.62
C GLY A 334 -39.03 -6.70 -8.58
N SER A 335 -39.67 -6.45 -9.72
CA SER A 335 -39.31 -5.39 -10.67
C SER A 335 -39.75 -4.02 -10.15
N ARG A 336 -38.80 -3.13 -9.79
CA ARG A 336 -39.08 -1.70 -9.57
C ARG A 336 -38.81 -0.89 -10.85
N ARG A 337 -39.87 -0.61 -11.62
CA ARG A 337 -39.89 0.44 -12.65
C ARG A 337 -39.99 1.81 -11.99
N LYS A 338 -38.99 2.68 -12.15
CA LYS A 338 -39.11 4.12 -11.87
C LYS A 338 -39.62 4.84 -13.13
N ARG A 339 -40.83 5.40 -13.06
CA ARG A 339 -41.39 6.35 -14.03
C ARG A 339 -40.77 7.73 -13.79
N TRP A 340 -40.20 8.34 -14.83
CA TRP A 340 -39.98 9.77 -14.91
C TRP A 340 -41.12 10.37 -15.73
N ALA A 341 -41.94 11.20 -15.08
CA ALA A 341 -43.02 11.93 -15.72
C ALA A 341 -42.54 13.32 -16.15
N ARG A 342 -42.71 13.61 -17.44
CA ARG A 342 -42.65 14.94 -18.05
C ARG A 342 -43.64 15.88 -17.37
N ARG A 343 -43.20 17.10 -17.01
CA ARG A 343 -44.08 18.28 -16.90
C ARG A 343 -43.65 19.31 -17.95
N ARG A 344 -44.47 19.44 -18.99
CA ARG A 344 -44.57 20.62 -19.86
C ARG A 344 -45.79 21.44 -19.40
N ARG A 345 -45.58 22.70 -19.07
CA ARG A 345 -46.48 23.87 -19.21
C ARG A 345 -45.50 25.05 -19.36
N GLY A 346 -45.50 25.91 -20.36
CA GLY A 346 -46.57 26.36 -21.24
C GLY A 346 -47.12 27.69 -20.71
N SER A 347 -46.55 28.82 -21.17
CA SER A 347 -47.22 30.13 -21.23
C SER A 347 -46.44 31.06 -22.16
N SER A 348 -47.07 31.37 -23.28
CA SER A 348 -46.77 32.47 -24.18
C SER A 348 -47.42 33.78 -23.70
N SER A 349 -46.95 34.88 -24.27
CA SER A 349 -47.54 36.23 -24.41
C SER A 349 -47.76 37.09 -23.16
N ALA A 350 -46.90 38.11 -23.00
CA ALA A 350 -47.19 39.50 -23.43
C ALA A 350 -45.87 40.19 -23.80
#